data_AF-A0A1Y4QT39-F1
#
_entry.id   AF-A0A1Y4QT39-F1
#
_cell.length_a   1.000
_cell.length_b   1.000
_cell.length_c   1.000
_cell.angle_alpha   90.00
_cell.angle_beta   90.00
_cell.angle_gamma   90.00
#
_symmetry.space_group_name_H-M   'P 1'
#
loop_
_entity.id
_entity.type
_entity.pdbx_description
1 polymer ?
#
loop_
_entity_poly.entity_id
_entity_poly.type
_entity_poly.pdbx_seq_one_letter_code
_entity_poly.pdbx_strand_id
1 'polypeptide(L)'
;MVSLHDDLNNENLFDENLPGNYKYSENQYGKTAKGQLTLENGKRNVYAQRTAGGNDRLATDDGGHLIATRFNGSGEAENIDAQDANLNRGSYKIHENELANQLNSGNKVYENVTTFKSNGSQRPDVYMGYTISQDQNGNREWNAFSYTNASASEQQEWNDLTEGNDLMDEYDSAMNYPDDYNPGDYDNDHDDGSDNYNGSEMD
;
A
#
# COMPACT_ATOMS: atom_id res chain seq x y z
N MET A 1 21.98 -1.02 -2.34
CA MET A 1 20.56 -0.67 -2.49
C MET A 1 20.34 -0.57 -3.99
N VAL A 2 19.44 -1.37 -4.56
CA VAL A 2 19.17 -1.37 -6.01
C VAL A 2 18.13 -0.27 -6.26
N SER A 3 18.40 0.64 -7.19
CA SER A 3 17.54 1.81 -7.48
C SER A 3 16.49 1.48 -8.54
N LEU A 4 15.46 2.32 -8.68
CA LEU A 4 14.52 2.27 -9.81
C LEU A 4 15.27 2.24 -11.15
N HIS A 5 16.33 3.04 -11.29
CA HIS A 5 17.13 3.06 -12.52
C HIS A 5 17.77 1.70 -12.81
N ASP A 6 18.28 1.01 -11.78
CA ASP A 6 18.89 -0.31 -11.94
C ASP A 6 17.84 -1.36 -12.29
N ASP A 7 16.70 -1.38 -11.59
CA ASP A 7 15.62 -2.34 -11.84
C ASP A 7 14.98 -2.13 -13.23
N LEU A 8 14.75 -0.88 -13.63
CA LEU A 8 14.15 -0.54 -14.93
C LEU A 8 15.04 -0.99 -16.11
N ASN A 9 16.36 -0.85 -15.97
CA ASN A 9 17.33 -1.23 -17.00
C ASN A 9 17.81 -2.69 -16.89
N ASN A 10 17.35 -3.45 -15.89
CA ASN A 10 17.66 -4.87 -15.78
C ASN A 10 16.80 -5.69 -16.75
N GLU A 11 17.40 -6.14 -17.87
CA GLU A 11 16.71 -6.98 -18.86
C GLU A 11 16.12 -8.27 -18.26
N ASN A 12 16.77 -8.83 -17.24
CA ASN A 12 16.36 -10.06 -16.58
C ASN A 12 15.47 -9.83 -15.34
N LEU A 13 14.97 -8.60 -15.09
CA LEU A 13 14.20 -8.25 -13.89
C LEU A 13 13.12 -9.29 -13.55
N PHE A 14 12.32 -9.70 -14.54
CA PHE A 14 11.23 -10.65 -14.35
C PHE A 14 11.66 -12.12 -14.39
N ASP A 15 12.87 -12.41 -14.85
CA ASP A 15 13.41 -13.79 -14.85
C ASP A 15 14.16 -14.07 -13.53
N GLU A 16 14.75 -13.05 -12.91
CA GLU A 16 15.45 -13.13 -11.63
C GLU A 16 14.51 -13.06 -10.41
N ASN A 17 13.27 -12.60 -10.58
CA ASN A 17 12.28 -12.51 -9.52
C ASN A 17 11.12 -13.46 -9.81
N LEU A 18 11.08 -14.59 -9.09
CA LEU A 18 9.99 -15.56 -9.22
C LEU A 18 8.66 -14.91 -8.78
N PRO A 19 7.57 -14.98 -9.57
CA PRO A 19 6.28 -14.41 -9.20
C PRO A 19 5.80 -14.90 -7.83
N GLY A 20 5.26 -14.00 -7.01
CA GLY A 20 4.76 -14.34 -5.67
C GLY A 20 5.86 -14.63 -4.64
N ASN A 21 7.13 -14.43 -4.99
CA ASN A 21 8.25 -14.56 -4.07
C ASN A 21 8.91 -13.20 -3.87
N TYR A 22 8.84 -12.71 -2.63
CA TYR A 22 9.22 -11.36 -2.30
C TYR A 22 10.46 -11.33 -1.41
N LYS A 23 11.26 -10.28 -1.58
CA LYS A 23 12.37 -9.96 -0.69
C LYS A 23 11.87 -8.93 0.31
N TYR A 24 11.89 -9.31 1.58
CA TYR A 24 11.56 -8.44 2.71
C TYR A 24 12.83 -8.03 3.44
N SER A 25 12.90 -6.79 3.88
CA SER A 25 13.95 -6.30 4.75
C SER A 25 13.43 -5.20 5.66
N GLU A 26 13.98 -5.08 6.85
CA GLU A 26 13.67 -4.01 7.79
C GLU A 26 14.96 -3.38 8.30
N ASN A 27 14.95 -2.06 8.47
CA ASN A 27 15.98 -1.31 9.18
C ASN A 27 15.34 -0.35 10.20
N GLN A 28 16.16 0.44 10.89
CA GLN A 28 15.69 1.37 11.92
C GLN A 28 14.72 2.46 11.40
N TYR A 29 14.67 2.68 10.09
CA TYR A 29 13.83 3.67 9.42
C TYR A 29 12.60 3.07 8.75
N GLY A 30 12.45 1.75 8.64
CA GLY A 30 11.25 1.15 8.05
C GLY A 30 11.51 -0.15 7.31
N LYS A 31 10.49 -0.60 6.59
CA LYS A 31 10.47 -1.87 5.86
C LYS A 31 10.61 -1.64 4.36
N THR A 32 11.12 -2.64 3.67
CA THR A 32 11.10 -2.72 2.20
C THR A 32 10.59 -4.10 1.81
N ALA A 33 9.67 -4.14 0.85
CA ALA A 33 9.20 -5.35 0.21
C ALA A 33 9.30 -5.18 -1.31
N LYS A 34 9.85 -6.16 -2.01
CA LYS A 34 9.94 -6.09 -3.47
C LYS A 34 9.95 -7.44 -4.17
N GLY A 35 9.42 -7.48 -5.38
CA GLY A 35 9.43 -8.66 -6.24
C GLY A 35 8.42 -8.59 -7.38
N GLN A 36 8.35 -9.66 -8.17
CA GLN A 36 7.35 -9.81 -9.21
C GLN A 36 6.03 -10.27 -8.60
N LEU A 37 4.95 -9.55 -8.88
CA LEU A 37 3.62 -9.86 -8.41
C LEU A 37 3.02 -11.08 -9.13
N THR A 38 2.07 -11.72 -8.47
CA THR A 38 1.24 -12.82 -8.99
C THR A 38 -0.19 -12.63 -8.52
N LEU A 39 -1.20 -13.21 -9.18
CA LEU A 39 -2.58 -13.23 -8.66
C LEU A 39 -2.84 -14.55 -7.93
N GLU A 40 -2.33 -14.63 -6.69
CA GLU A 40 -2.51 -15.79 -5.80
C GLU A 40 -2.80 -15.28 -4.39
N ASN A 41 -3.75 -15.90 -3.70
CA ASN A 41 -4.09 -15.49 -2.35
C ASN A 41 -3.11 -16.09 -1.34
N GLY A 42 -2.37 -15.22 -0.65
CA GLY A 42 -1.52 -15.56 0.48
C GLY A 42 -2.31 -15.89 1.74
N LYS A 43 -1.59 -16.35 2.76
CA LYS A 43 -2.18 -16.64 4.08
C LYS A 43 -2.15 -15.39 4.96
N ARG A 44 -3.30 -15.02 5.51
CA ARG A 44 -3.40 -13.95 6.49
C ARG A 44 -2.98 -14.43 7.87
N ASN A 45 -2.22 -13.60 8.60
CA ASN A 45 -2.00 -13.76 10.03
C ASN A 45 -2.74 -12.64 10.78
N VAL A 46 -3.83 -13.00 11.46
CA VAL A 46 -4.67 -12.03 12.19
C VAL A 46 -3.92 -11.44 13.39
N TYR A 47 -3.03 -12.22 14.01
CA TYR A 47 -2.24 -11.75 15.13
C TYR A 47 -1.27 -10.65 14.68
N ALA A 48 -0.49 -10.88 13.62
CA ALA A 48 0.44 -9.89 13.08
C ALA A 48 -0.26 -8.58 12.69
N GLN A 49 -1.42 -8.67 12.04
CA GLN A 49 -2.24 -7.51 11.67
C GLN A 49 -2.72 -6.70 12.89
N ARG A 50 -3.08 -7.37 13.98
CA ARG A 50 -3.56 -6.70 15.22
C ARG A 50 -2.44 -6.09 16.05
N THR A 51 -1.24 -6.64 15.97
CA THR A 51 -0.10 -6.21 16.81
C THR A 51 0.88 -5.27 16.10
N ALA A 52 0.76 -5.09 14.79
CA ALA A 52 1.61 -4.17 14.03
C ALA A 52 1.53 -2.74 14.60
N GLY A 53 2.67 -2.04 14.63
CA GLY A 53 2.82 -0.71 15.22
C GLY A 53 3.01 -0.67 16.75
N GLY A 54 2.82 -1.80 17.45
CA GLY A 54 3.09 -1.89 18.89
C GLY A 54 2.41 -0.78 19.69
N ASN A 55 3.19 -0.04 20.47
CA ASN A 55 2.67 1.06 21.31
C ASN A 55 2.33 2.32 20.51
N ASP A 56 2.86 2.46 19.29
CA ASP A 56 2.66 3.64 18.43
C ASP A 56 1.48 3.44 17.47
N ARG A 57 0.86 2.26 17.48
CA ARG A 57 -0.36 1.97 16.72
C ARG A 57 -1.51 2.85 17.20
N LEU A 58 -2.17 3.54 16.29
CA LEU A 58 -3.39 4.29 16.57
C LEU A 58 -4.61 3.36 16.58
N ALA A 59 -5.65 3.76 17.32
CA ALA A 59 -6.91 3.01 17.36
C ALA A 59 -7.61 2.92 15.98
N THR A 60 -7.29 3.85 15.08
CA THR A 60 -7.78 3.94 13.70
C THR A 60 -6.95 3.14 12.70
N ASP A 61 -5.82 2.57 13.12
CA ASP A 61 -4.96 1.82 12.21
C ASP A 61 -5.48 0.40 11.97
N ASP A 62 -5.32 -0.07 10.73
CA ASP A 62 -5.35 -1.47 10.32
C ASP A 62 -3.94 -2.09 10.35
N GLY A 63 -3.87 -3.41 10.22
CA GLY A 63 -2.62 -4.12 9.89
C GLY A 63 -2.43 -4.15 8.38
N GLY A 64 -1.86 -3.09 7.83
CA GLY A 64 -1.66 -2.90 6.39
C GLY A 64 -0.53 -3.76 5.85
N HIS A 65 -0.74 -4.39 4.69
CA HIS A 65 0.34 -5.11 4.01
C HIS A 65 1.17 -4.14 3.16
N LEU A 66 2.49 -4.35 3.06
CA LEU A 66 3.28 -3.70 2.03
C LEU A 66 2.96 -4.31 0.65
N ILE A 67 3.05 -5.65 0.54
CA ILE A 67 2.56 -6.39 -0.63
C ILE A 67 1.28 -7.12 -0.23
N ALA A 68 0.16 -6.81 -0.87
CA ALA A 68 -1.14 -7.36 -0.51
C ALA A 68 -1.21 -8.88 -0.50
N THR A 69 -2.08 -9.41 0.36
CA THR A 69 -2.40 -10.85 0.39
C THR A 69 -2.86 -11.38 -0.97
N ARG A 70 -3.57 -10.57 -1.78
CA ARG A 70 -4.03 -10.96 -3.12
C ARG A 70 -2.89 -11.24 -4.11
N PHE A 71 -1.69 -10.79 -3.75
CA PHE A 71 -0.46 -11.03 -4.50
C PHE A 71 0.43 -12.08 -3.83
N ASN A 72 -0.08 -12.91 -2.94
CA ASN A 72 0.70 -13.86 -2.15
C ASN A 72 1.74 -13.19 -1.23
N GLY A 73 1.50 -11.93 -0.85
CA GLY A 73 2.32 -11.26 0.16
C GLY A 73 2.27 -12.00 1.49
N SER A 74 3.40 -12.01 2.21
CA SER A 74 3.50 -12.64 3.54
C SER A 74 2.48 -12.04 4.50
N GLY A 75 1.80 -12.89 5.28
CA GLY A 75 0.94 -12.42 6.37
C GLY A 75 1.72 -12.05 7.63
N GLU A 76 3.02 -12.32 7.68
CA GLU A 76 3.87 -12.16 8.87
C GLU A 76 4.46 -10.74 9.00
N ALA A 77 5.05 -10.46 10.16
CA ALA A 77 5.41 -9.10 10.59
C ALA A 77 6.34 -8.35 9.62
N GLU A 78 7.17 -9.05 8.83
CA GLU A 78 8.06 -8.44 7.84
C GLU A 78 7.33 -7.70 6.70
N ASN A 79 6.04 -7.99 6.50
CA ASN A 79 5.21 -7.41 5.45
C ASN A 79 4.00 -6.64 6.00
N ILE A 80 3.88 -6.46 7.31
CA ILE A 80 2.73 -5.80 7.93
C ILE A 80 3.17 -4.59 8.76
N ASP A 81 2.59 -3.43 8.50
CA ASP A 81 2.76 -2.21 9.30
C ASP A 81 1.42 -1.73 9.87
N ALA A 82 1.47 -0.87 10.90
CA ALA A 82 0.29 -0.12 11.32
C ALA A 82 -0.01 0.94 10.25
N GLN A 83 -1.16 0.82 9.59
CA GLN A 83 -1.54 1.66 8.47
C GLN A 83 -2.88 2.33 8.78
N ASP A 84 -3.00 3.63 8.55
CA ASP A 84 -4.27 4.34 8.69
C ASP A 84 -5.36 3.63 7.87
N ALA A 85 -6.51 3.35 8.48
CA ALA A 85 -7.57 2.59 7.82
C ALA A 85 -8.11 3.27 6.55
N ASN A 86 -8.11 4.62 6.47
CA ASN A 86 -8.53 5.32 5.26
C ASN A 86 -7.52 5.11 4.12
N LEU A 87 -6.22 5.18 4.43
CA LEU A 87 -5.18 4.87 3.45
C LEU A 87 -5.28 3.41 2.98
N ASN A 88 -5.31 2.47 3.93
CA ASN A 88 -5.35 1.03 3.67
C ASN A 88 -6.55 0.62 2.81
N ARG A 89 -7.73 1.18 3.09
CA ARG A 89 -8.99 0.81 2.42
C ARG A 89 -9.32 1.71 1.21
N GLY A 90 -8.66 2.86 1.09
CA GLY A 90 -8.82 3.85 0.02
C GLY A 90 -7.68 3.80 -0.99
N SER A 91 -6.81 4.82 -1.00
CA SER A 91 -5.78 4.99 -2.05
C SER A 91 -4.84 3.79 -2.20
N TYR A 92 -4.46 3.13 -1.11
CA TYR A 92 -3.59 1.95 -1.18
C TYR A 92 -4.31 0.77 -1.85
N LYS A 93 -5.58 0.56 -1.52
CA LYS A 93 -6.45 -0.45 -2.16
C LYS A 93 -6.68 -0.14 -3.65
N ILE A 94 -6.80 1.12 -4.03
CA ILE A 94 -6.92 1.53 -5.44
C ILE A 94 -5.65 1.16 -6.20
N HIS A 95 -4.47 1.52 -5.68
CA HIS A 95 -3.19 1.11 -6.23
C HIS A 95 -3.09 -0.42 -6.40
N GLU A 96 -3.45 -1.19 -5.36
CA GLU A 96 -3.50 -2.66 -5.45
C GLU A 96 -4.49 -3.17 -6.51
N ASN A 97 -5.62 -2.49 -6.74
CA ASN A 97 -6.56 -2.87 -7.80
C ASN A 97 -5.98 -2.60 -9.20
N GLU A 98 -5.26 -1.50 -9.38
CA GLU A 98 -4.59 -1.16 -10.64
C GLU A 98 -3.53 -2.21 -10.99
N LEU A 99 -2.70 -2.62 -10.02
CA LEU A 99 -1.69 -3.66 -10.22
C LEU A 99 -2.34 -5.02 -10.54
N ALA A 100 -3.46 -5.35 -9.89
CA ALA A 100 -4.22 -6.55 -10.22
C ALA A 100 -4.79 -6.50 -11.64
N ASN A 101 -5.26 -5.34 -12.10
CA ASN A 101 -5.75 -5.15 -13.47
C ASN A 101 -4.62 -5.34 -14.50
N GLN A 102 -3.42 -4.81 -14.23
CA GLN A 102 -2.24 -5.03 -15.08
C GLN A 102 -1.91 -6.53 -15.22
N LEU A 103 -1.90 -7.27 -14.11
CA LEU A 103 -1.69 -8.73 -14.12
C LEU A 103 -2.80 -9.45 -14.89
N ASN A 104 -4.07 -9.05 -14.73
CA ASN A 104 -5.20 -9.63 -15.47
C ASN A 104 -5.12 -9.38 -16.98
N SER A 105 -4.55 -8.25 -17.40
CA SER A 105 -4.27 -7.94 -18.81
C SER A 105 -3.10 -8.72 -19.39
N GLY A 106 -2.43 -9.56 -18.58
CA GLY A 106 -1.31 -10.39 -18.98
C GLY A 106 0.04 -9.68 -18.94
N ASN A 107 0.11 -8.50 -18.30
CA ASN A 107 1.38 -7.82 -18.08
C ASN A 107 2.11 -8.45 -16.89
N LYS A 108 3.44 -8.46 -16.94
CA LYS A 108 4.26 -8.75 -15.76
C LYS A 108 4.35 -7.46 -14.93
N VAL A 109 4.26 -7.57 -13.61
CA VAL A 109 4.34 -6.41 -12.71
C VAL A 109 5.37 -6.69 -11.63
N TYR A 110 6.33 -5.78 -11.47
CA TYR A 110 7.28 -5.75 -10.39
C TYR A 110 6.95 -4.57 -9.49
N GLU A 111 6.94 -4.79 -8.19
CA GLU A 111 6.68 -3.76 -7.19
C GLU A 111 7.85 -3.67 -6.22
N ASN A 112 8.20 -2.44 -5.84
CA ASN A 112 9.08 -2.13 -4.74
C ASN A 112 8.39 -1.10 -3.84
N VAL A 113 8.07 -1.51 -2.61
CA VAL A 113 7.47 -0.66 -1.58
C VAL A 113 8.47 -0.49 -0.45
N THR A 114 8.60 0.73 0.04
CA THR A 114 9.37 1.07 1.24
C THR A 114 8.54 1.95 2.16
N THR A 115 8.61 1.67 3.47
CA THR A 115 8.03 2.53 4.51
C THR A 115 9.12 3.33 5.19
N PHE A 116 8.77 4.53 5.66
CA PHE A 116 9.66 5.34 6.48
C PHE A 116 9.00 5.69 7.82
N LYS A 117 9.77 5.61 8.90
CA LYS A 117 9.38 5.98 10.26
C LYS A 117 10.40 6.96 10.86
N SER A 118 9.89 8.04 11.43
CA SER A 118 10.69 9.04 12.13
C SER A 118 10.72 8.77 13.65
N ASN A 119 11.68 9.40 14.33
CA ASN A 119 11.71 9.49 15.80
C ASN A 119 11.70 8.16 16.58
N GLY A 120 12.08 7.05 15.93
CA GLY A 120 12.07 5.72 16.55
C GLY A 120 10.68 5.09 16.68
N SER A 121 9.66 5.66 16.02
CA SER A 121 8.31 5.11 15.95
C SER A 121 8.28 3.70 15.36
N GLN A 122 7.37 2.87 15.85
CA GLN A 122 7.03 1.56 15.27
C GLN A 122 5.92 1.66 14.21
N ARG A 123 5.26 2.82 14.09
CA ARG A 123 4.28 3.15 13.05
C ARG A 123 4.97 4.00 11.97
N PRO A 124 4.91 3.63 10.68
CA PRO A 124 5.49 4.44 9.62
C PRO A 124 4.71 5.74 9.40
N ASP A 125 5.41 6.76 8.95
CA ASP A 125 4.83 8.06 8.57
C ASP A 125 4.37 8.04 7.09
N VAL A 126 4.99 7.21 6.25
CA VAL A 126 4.78 7.22 4.80
C VAL A 126 5.08 5.86 4.18
N TYR A 127 4.36 5.53 3.12
CA TYR A 127 4.61 4.43 2.19
C TYR A 127 5.03 5.04 0.85
N MET A 128 6.11 4.58 0.25
CA MET A 128 6.57 5.06 -1.04
C MET A 128 7.21 3.95 -1.84
N GLY A 129 7.28 4.11 -3.15
CA GLY A 129 7.79 3.04 -3.98
C GLY A 129 7.68 3.31 -5.45
N TYR A 130 7.88 2.24 -6.21
CA TYR A 130 7.68 2.23 -7.64
C TYR A 130 7.22 0.87 -8.11
N THR A 131 6.59 0.88 -9.28
CA THR A 131 6.21 -0.32 -10.02
C THR A 131 6.82 -0.27 -11.41
N ILE A 132 7.11 -1.44 -11.96
CA ILE A 132 7.53 -1.62 -13.34
C ILE A 132 6.60 -2.67 -13.95
N SER A 133 5.88 -2.31 -15.00
CA SER A 133 5.07 -3.24 -15.79
C SER A 133 5.79 -3.59 -17.09
N GLN A 134 5.58 -4.80 -17.58
CA GLN A 134 6.05 -5.22 -18.91
C GLN A 134 4.91 -5.87 -19.69
N ASP A 135 4.64 -5.35 -20.88
CA ASP A 135 3.63 -5.90 -21.78
C ASP A 135 4.14 -7.17 -22.51
N GLN A 136 3.27 -7.81 -23.28
CA GLN A 136 3.62 -9.04 -24.01
C GLN A 136 4.59 -8.83 -25.18
N ASN A 137 4.81 -7.58 -25.60
CA ASN A 137 5.80 -7.22 -26.61
C ASN A 137 7.16 -6.91 -25.98
N GLY A 138 7.26 -6.91 -24.65
CA GLY A 138 8.46 -6.59 -23.90
C GLY A 138 8.62 -5.11 -23.57
N ASN A 139 7.66 -4.25 -23.95
CA ASN A 139 7.68 -2.82 -23.61
C ASN A 139 7.47 -2.64 -22.11
N ARG A 140 8.20 -1.70 -21.51
CA ARG A 140 8.14 -1.43 -20.07
C ARG A 140 7.60 -0.04 -19.77
N GLU A 141 6.79 0.04 -18.73
CA GLU A 141 6.35 1.29 -18.12
C GLU A 141 6.67 1.25 -16.63
N TRP A 142 6.81 2.42 -16.01
CA TRP A 142 7.03 2.53 -14.57
C TRP A 142 6.18 3.64 -13.98
N ASN A 143 5.80 3.46 -12.72
CA ASN A 143 5.11 4.48 -11.93
C ASN A 143 5.76 4.57 -10.56
N ALA A 144 5.92 5.78 -10.02
CA ALA A 144 6.34 6.00 -8.64
C ALA A 144 5.16 6.51 -7.82
N PHE A 145 5.11 6.14 -6.54
CA PHE A 145 4.03 6.52 -5.64
C PHE A 145 4.55 6.90 -4.26
N SER A 146 3.77 7.70 -3.54
CA SER A 146 4.01 8.07 -2.14
C SER A 146 2.67 8.38 -1.46
N TYR A 147 2.44 7.79 -0.29
CA TYR A 147 1.24 7.96 0.52
C TYR A 147 1.60 8.27 1.96
N THR A 148 1.09 9.39 2.47
CA THR A 148 1.21 9.73 3.90
C THR A 148 0.31 8.80 4.73
N ASN A 149 0.86 8.24 5.81
CA ASN A 149 0.14 7.35 6.72
C ASN A 149 -0.62 8.16 7.79
N ALA A 150 -1.52 9.04 7.36
CA ALA A 150 -2.30 9.93 8.21
C ALA A 150 -3.78 9.86 7.86
N SER A 151 -4.64 10.20 8.81
CA SER A 151 -6.09 10.23 8.61
C SER A 151 -6.51 11.29 7.60
N ALA A 152 -7.68 11.13 6.98
CA ALA A 152 -8.26 12.12 6.08
C ALA A 152 -8.47 13.49 6.77
N SER A 153 -8.83 13.49 8.06
CA SER A 153 -8.95 14.71 8.85
C SER A 153 -7.61 15.40 9.10
N GLU A 154 -6.54 14.65 9.38
CA GLU A 154 -5.20 15.24 9.52
C GLU A 154 -4.69 15.79 8.19
N GLN A 155 -4.94 15.08 7.08
CA GLN A 155 -4.61 15.56 5.75
C GLN A 155 -5.41 16.82 5.39
N GLN A 156 -6.69 16.88 5.73
CA GLN A 156 -7.53 18.05 5.50
C GLN A 156 -7.11 19.23 6.39
N GLU A 157 -6.79 19.00 7.66
CA GLU A 157 -6.23 20.03 8.53
C GLU A 157 -4.90 20.58 7.98
N TRP A 158 -4.04 19.73 7.40
CA TRP A 158 -2.83 20.19 6.75
C TRP A 158 -3.12 21.04 5.51
N ASN A 159 -4.09 20.61 4.69
CA ASN A 159 -4.53 21.36 3.52
C ASN A 159 -5.09 22.74 3.93
N ASP A 160 -5.98 22.78 4.93
CA ASP A 160 -6.57 24.02 5.45
C ASP A 160 -5.51 24.96 6.06
N LEU A 161 -4.49 24.42 6.73
CA LEU A 161 -3.36 25.18 7.27
C LEU A 161 -2.42 25.72 6.18
N THR A 162 -2.29 25.01 5.06
CA THR A 162 -1.54 25.49 3.89
C THR A 162 -2.30 26.54 3.09
N GLU A 163 -3.63 26.43 2.99
CA GLU A 163 -4.49 27.43 2.33
C GLU A 163 -4.58 28.75 3.13
N GLY A 164 -4.38 28.71 4.45
CA GLY A 164 -4.36 29.91 5.31
C GLY A 164 -3.05 30.71 5.32
N ASN A 165 -2.00 30.25 4.63
CA ASN A 165 -0.72 30.95 4.51
C ASN A 165 -0.53 31.45 3.07
N ASP A 166 -0.91 32.70 2.80
CA ASP A 166 -0.65 33.48 1.56
C ASP A 166 0.87 33.73 1.34
N LEU A 167 1.68 32.66 1.23
CA LEU A 167 3.12 32.72 0.90
C LEU A 167 3.54 31.67 -0.13
N MET A 168 2.61 31.14 -0.95
CA MET A 168 2.94 30.11 -1.94
C MET A 168 2.27 30.34 -3.31
N ASP A 169 2.40 31.56 -3.85
CA ASP A 169 2.01 31.91 -5.23
C ASP A 169 2.96 31.35 -6.32
N GLU A 170 3.83 30.37 -6.00
CA GLU A 170 4.72 29.77 -7.01
C GLU A 170 5.21 28.37 -6.62
N TYR A 171 4.30 27.41 -6.45
CA TYR A 171 4.63 25.98 -6.55
C TYR A 171 3.47 25.24 -7.20
N ASP A 172 3.55 25.12 -8.52
CA ASP A 172 2.69 24.27 -9.35
C ASP A 172 2.92 22.80 -8.91
N SER A 173 2.21 22.37 -7.86
CA SER A 173 2.30 20.99 -7.37
C SER A 173 1.47 20.10 -8.26
N ALA A 174 2.16 19.56 -9.26
CA ALA A 174 1.80 18.32 -9.95
C ALA A 174 1.77 17.11 -8.97
N MET A 175 0.93 17.18 -7.94
CA MET A 175 0.45 16.00 -7.22
C MET A 175 -0.79 15.52 -7.96
N ASN A 176 -0.57 14.57 -8.88
CA ASN A 176 -1.62 13.91 -9.63
C ASN A 176 -2.41 13.01 -8.67
N TYR A 177 -3.31 13.61 -7.88
CA TYR A 177 -4.47 12.88 -7.39
C TYR A 177 -5.27 12.45 -8.63
N PRO A 178 -5.76 11.20 -8.73
CA PRO A 178 -6.70 10.89 -9.77
C PRO A 178 -7.90 11.85 -9.64
N ASP A 179 -8.31 12.45 -10.76
CA ASP A 179 -9.33 13.52 -10.85
C ASP A 179 -10.72 13.12 -10.28
N ASP A 180 -10.88 11.87 -9.82
CA ASP A 180 -12.10 11.28 -9.30
C ASP A 180 -12.15 11.17 -7.76
N TYR A 181 -11.18 11.71 -7.02
CA TYR A 181 -11.21 11.68 -5.56
C TYR A 181 -12.27 12.63 -4.98
N ASN A 182 -13.47 12.09 -4.71
CA ASN A 182 -14.52 12.74 -3.94
C ASN A 182 -14.63 12.13 -2.53
N PRO A 183 -14.29 12.87 -1.46
CA PRO A 183 -14.41 12.41 -0.07
C PRO A 183 -15.84 12.04 0.35
N GLY A 184 -16.86 12.55 -0.35
CA GLY A 184 -18.28 12.32 -0.02
C GLY A 184 -18.85 10.98 -0.45
N ASP A 185 -18.10 10.15 -1.19
CA ASP A 185 -18.58 8.85 -1.68
C ASP A 185 -18.53 7.75 -0.59
N TYR A 186 -17.86 8.00 0.54
CA TYR A 186 -17.64 7.01 1.61
C TYR A 186 -18.68 7.04 2.77
N ASP A 187 -19.64 7.96 2.75
CA ASP A 187 -20.67 8.04 3.80
C ASP A 187 -21.84 7.04 3.60
N ASN A 188 -21.89 6.29 2.49
CA ASN A 188 -23.05 5.46 2.14
C ASN A 188 -22.82 3.93 2.09
N ASP A 189 -21.62 3.42 2.36
CA ASP A 189 -21.37 1.96 2.36
C ASP A 189 -21.26 1.37 3.78
N HIS A 190 -22.10 1.86 4.71
CA HIS A 190 -22.36 1.18 5.98
C HIS A 190 -23.63 0.31 5.88
N ASP A 191 -23.51 -0.83 5.19
CA ASP A 191 -24.38 -1.99 5.42
C ASP A 191 -23.58 -3.27 5.11
N ASP A 192 -22.68 -3.66 6.01
CA ASP A 192 -22.20 -5.03 6.05
C ASP A 192 -23.24 -5.87 6.81
N GLY A 193 -23.96 -6.68 6.04
CA GLY A 193 -24.97 -7.59 6.56
C GLY A 193 -24.42 -8.41 7.73
N SER A 194 -24.94 -8.11 8.92
CA SER A 194 -24.82 -8.96 10.09
C SER A 194 -25.44 -10.32 9.80
N ASP A 195 -24.61 -11.30 9.43
CA ASP A 195 -25.02 -12.70 9.40
C ASP A 195 -25.23 -13.18 10.84
N ASN A 196 -26.51 -13.21 11.23
CA ASN A 196 -27.05 -13.87 12.41
C ASN A 196 -26.57 -15.33 12.49
N TYR A 197 -25.67 -15.63 13.42
CA TYR A 197 -25.45 -16.99 13.89
C TYR A 197 -26.66 -17.42 14.73
N ASN A 198 -27.62 -18.06 14.07
CA ASN A 198 -28.73 -18.77 14.70
C ASN A 198 -28.16 -20.01 15.41
N GLY A 199 -28.12 -20.00 16.74
CA GLY A 199 -27.83 -21.18 17.54
C GLY A 199 -29.01 -22.14 17.50
N SER A 200 -28.88 -23.24 16.73
CA SER A 200 -29.77 -24.40 16.85
C SER A 200 -29.26 -25.33 17.96
N GLU A 201 -30.14 -25.60 18.91
CA GLU A 201 -30.10 -26.74 19.84
C GLU A 201 -29.85 -28.07 19.10
N MET A 202 -28.99 -28.93 19.67
CA MET A 202 -29.03 -30.41 19.86
C MET A 202 -27.72 -30.74 20.64
N ASP A 203 -27.63 -31.44 21.77
CA ASP A 203 -28.47 -32.39 22.51
C ASP A 203 -28.43 -32.11 24.03
#